data_AF-A0A397F6P1-F1
#
_entry.id   AF-A0A397F6P1-F1
#
_cell.length_a   1.000
_cell.length_b   1.000
_cell.length_c   1.000
_cell.angle_alpha   90.00
_cell.angle_beta   90.00
_cell.angle_gamma   90.00
#
_symmetry.space_group_name_H-M   'P 1'
#
loop_
_entity.id
_entity.type
_entity.pdbx_description
1 polymer ?
#
loop_
_entity_poly.entity_id
_entity_poly.type
_entity_poly.pdbx_seq_one_letter_code
_entity_poly.pdbx_strand_id
1 'polypeptide(L)'
;MPPPEQQLPRVCFDDEYRVRVLELDKFAHTQELEGECNQFVTSTSLQSSVVSLNRMTVEMEDFHTTVKGVLEIMEAQAKRIEIEKLKAIGQRNRVDNEVENRNRQKLMLEVLIKEKQTELERYVYCQQYTSLTKIEDEQQQLMDKLSNNEA
;
A
#
# COMPACT_ATOMS: atom_id res chain seq x y z
N MET A 1 -1.45 86.21 25.61
CA MET A 1 -0.78 84.89 25.66
C MET A 1 -0.78 84.33 24.25
N PRO A 2 0.33 83.79 23.74
CA PRO A 2 0.37 83.17 22.42
C PRO A 2 -0.48 81.88 22.39
N PRO A 3 -0.92 81.40 21.20
CA PRO A 3 -1.78 80.23 21.05
C PRO A 3 -1.08 78.92 21.52
N PRO A 4 -1.83 77.89 21.92
CA PRO A 4 -1.28 76.63 22.44
C PRO A 4 -0.34 75.86 21.49
N GLU A 5 -0.41 76.15 20.18
CA GLU A 5 0.28 75.40 19.13
C GLU A 5 1.75 75.84 18.89
N GLN A 6 2.27 76.81 19.66
CA GLN A 6 3.63 77.35 19.48
C GLN A 6 4.54 77.24 20.72
N GLN A 7 4.16 76.46 21.75
CA GLN A 7 5.05 76.18 22.87
C GLN A 7 5.96 74.99 22.57
N LEU A 8 7.27 75.25 22.51
CA LEU A 8 8.30 74.21 22.41
C LEU A 8 8.13 73.20 23.56
N PRO A 9 8.32 71.89 23.31
CA PRO A 9 8.15 70.87 24.35
C PRO A 9 9.04 71.19 25.54
N ARG A 10 8.45 71.27 26.73
CA ARG A 10 9.18 71.64 27.95
C ARG A 10 10.06 70.45 28.35
N VAL A 11 11.35 70.55 28.07
CA VAL A 11 12.34 69.54 28.44
C VAL A 11 12.57 69.57 29.95
N CYS A 12 12.47 68.40 30.59
CA CYS A 12 12.76 68.20 32.01
C CYS A 12 13.89 67.18 32.18
N PHE A 13 14.56 67.21 33.32
CA PHE A 13 15.58 66.23 33.70
C PHE A 13 14.99 65.36 34.82
N ASP A 14 15.14 64.04 34.72
CA ASP A 14 14.79 63.13 35.81
C ASP A 14 15.89 63.09 36.88
N ASP A 15 15.62 62.38 37.98
CA ASP A 15 16.55 62.23 39.11
C ASP A 15 17.84 61.48 38.73
N GLU A 16 17.88 60.84 37.55
CA GLU A 16 19.07 60.23 36.95
C GLU A 16 19.72 61.09 35.85
N TYR A 17 19.38 62.39 35.80
CA TYR A 17 19.87 63.39 34.84
C TYR A 17 19.60 63.08 33.37
N ARG A 18 18.61 62.24 33.06
CA ARG A 18 18.19 61.93 31.69
C ARG A 18 17.22 62.99 31.19
N VAL A 19 17.41 63.38 29.94
CA VAL A 19 16.56 64.34 29.24
C VAL A 19 15.21 63.69 28.95
N ARG A 20 14.12 64.26 29.45
CA ARG A 20 12.75 63.81 29.19
C ARG A 20 11.89 64.96 28.67
N VAL A 21 10.90 64.60 27.86
CA VAL A 21 9.90 65.54 27.31
C VAL A 21 8.63 65.55 28.17
N LEU A 22 8.51 64.61 29.12
CA LEU A 22 7.43 64.50 30.10
C LEU A 22 8.02 64.28 31.50
N GLU A 23 7.41 64.89 32.50
CA GLU A 23 7.72 64.64 33.92
C GLU A 23 7.49 63.15 34.26
N LEU A 24 8.31 62.60 35.18
CA LEU A 24 8.33 61.18 35.50
C LEU A 24 6.95 60.64 35.89
N ASP A 25 6.21 61.39 36.69
CA ASP A 25 4.85 61.03 37.14
C ASP A 25 3.84 60.98 35.98
N LYS A 26 3.93 61.92 35.03
CA LYS A 26 3.05 61.96 33.85
C LYS A 26 3.36 60.80 32.89
N PHE A 27 4.63 60.44 32.77
CA PHE A 27 5.05 59.28 31.99
C PHE A 27 4.57 57.97 32.62
N ALA A 28 4.74 57.81 33.94
CA ALA A 28 4.25 56.66 34.69
C ALA A 28 2.73 56.49 34.55
N HIS A 29 1.98 57.59 34.68
CA HIS A 29 0.54 57.56 34.51
C HIS A 29 0.10 57.23 33.07
N THR A 30 0.85 57.67 32.07
CA THR A 30 0.60 57.30 30.67
C THR A 30 0.81 55.79 30.45
N GLN A 31 1.84 55.21 31.07
CA GLN A 31 2.11 53.77 30.99
C GLN A 31 1.05 52.94 31.74
N GLU A 32 0.58 53.43 32.88
CA GLU A 32 -0.52 52.82 33.62
C GLU A 32 -1.80 52.84 32.79
N LEU A 33 -2.15 53.97 32.18
CA LEU A 33 -3.31 54.11 31.31
C LEU A 33 -3.22 53.22 30.06
N GLU A 34 -2.02 53.05 29.49
CA GLU A 34 -1.79 52.08 28.40
C GLU A 34 -2.07 50.64 28.86
N GLY A 35 -1.58 50.27 30.05
CA GLY A 35 -1.85 48.98 30.67
C GLY A 35 -3.34 48.74 30.90
N GLU A 36 -4.05 49.74 31.45
CA GLU A 36 -5.49 49.69 31.69
C GLU A 36 -6.29 49.61 30.38
N CYS A 37 -5.90 50.35 29.34
CA CYS A 37 -6.54 50.31 28.04
C CYS A 37 -6.38 48.93 27.39
N ASN A 38 -5.18 48.35 27.47
CA ASN A 38 -4.90 47.00 26.98
C ASN A 38 -5.69 45.93 27.75
N GLN A 39 -5.80 46.08 29.08
CA GLN A 39 -6.64 45.21 29.90
C GLN A 39 -8.12 45.38 29.57
N PHE A 40 -8.60 46.60 29.37
CA PHE A 40 -9.99 46.88 28.98
C PHE A 40 -10.31 46.24 27.63
N VAL A 41 -9.47 46.45 26.62
CA VAL A 41 -9.57 45.85 25.29
C VAL A 41 -9.62 44.31 25.38
N THR A 42 -8.77 43.71 26.21
CA THR A 42 -8.75 42.26 26.46
C THR A 42 -9.98 41.77 27.22
N SER A 43 -10.44 42.54 28.22
CA SER A 43 -11.62 42.25 29.05
C SER A 43 -12.94 42.53 28.33
N THR A 44 -12.90 43.25 27.22
CA THR A 44 -14.08 43.50 26.40
C THR A 44 -14.54 42.14 25.86
N SER A 45 -15.77 41.76 26.20
CA SER A 45 -16.37 40.44 25.94
C SER A 45 -16.17 39.92 24.51
N LEU A 46 -16.11 40.83 23.53
CA LEU A 46 -15.86 40.51 22.13
C LEU A 46 -14.47 39.89 21.89
N GLN A 47 -13.40 40.40 22.51
CA GLN A 47 -12.04 39.89 22.29
C GLN A 47 -11.86 38.51 22.93
N SER A 48 -12.39 38.30 24.14
CA SER A 48 -12.39 36.98 24.79
C SER A 48 -13.17 35.92 24.00
N SER A 49 -14.28 36.32 23.36
CA SER A 49 -15.07 35.43 22.49
C SER A 49 -14.31 35.08 21.20
N VAL A 50 -13.66 36.05 20.57
CA VAL A 50 -12.84 35.83 19.35
C VAL A 50 -11.66 34.89 19.63
N VAL A 51 -10.97 35.08 20.75
CA VAL A 51 -9.86 34.18 21.16
C VAL A 51 -10.36 32.75 21.40
N SER A 52 -11.51 32.60 22.05
CA SER A 52 -12.11 31.28 22.31
C SER A 52 -12.52 30.55 21.02
N LEU A 53 -13.11 31.28 20.07
CA LEU A 53 -13.48 30.75 18.76
C LEU A 53 -12.25 30.35 17.95
N ASN A 54 -11.20 31.18 17.91
CA ASN A 54 -9.96 30.84 17.23
C ASN A 54 -9.30 29.60 17.81
N ARG A 55 -9.28 29.45 19.14
CA ARG A 55 -8.76 28.23 19.78
C ARG A 55 -9.56 26.99 19.35
N MET A 56 -10.89 27.08 19.35
CA MET A 56 -11.75 25.96 18.96
C MET A 56 -11.52 25.55 17.49
N THR A 57 -11.30 26.51 16.59
CA THR A 57 -10.98 26.24 15.19
C THR A 57 -9.68 25.45 15.05
N VAL A 58 -8.62 25.83 15.80
CA VAL A 58 -7.33 25.13 15.79
C VAL A 58 -7.49 23.69 16.32
N GLU A 59 -8.20 23.50 17.44
CA GLU A 59 -8.45 22.17 18.00
C GLU A 59 -9.25 21.28 17.04
N MET A 60 -10.23 21.85 16.31
CA MET A 60 -10.97 21.13 15.27
C MET A 60 -10.08 20.73 14.10
N GLU A 61 -9.16 21.58 13.68
CA GLU A 61 -8.24 21.29 12.58
C GLU A 61 -7.26 20.15 12.95
N ASP A 62 -6.73 20.17 14.16
CA ASP A 62 -5.87 19.10 14.71
C ASP A 62 -6.63 17.78 14.80
N PHE A 63 -7.87 17.80 15.30
CA PHE A 63 -8.72 16.62 15.36
C PHE A 63 -9.03 16.07 13.96
N HIS A 64 -9.43 16.95 13.03
CA HIS A 64 -9.71 16.57 11.65
C HIS A 64 -8.49 15.93 10.99
N THR A 65 -7.31 16.50 11.19
CA THR A 65 -6.04 15.96 10.66
C THR A 65 -5.74 14.57 11.24
N THR A 66 -5.96 14.40 12.53
CA THR A 66 -5.77 13.10 13.21
C THR A 66 -6.73 12.04 12.67
N VAL A 67 -8.03 12.37 12.57
CA VAL A 67 -9.05 11.46 12.02
C VAL A 67 -8.73 11.09 10.58
N LYS A 68 -8.31 12.05 9.76
CA LYS A 68 -7.89 11.81 8.38
C LYS A 68 -6.73 10.81 8.32
N GLY A 69 -5.70 10.98 9.15
CA GLY A 69 -4.58 10.04 9.23
C GLY A 69 -5.00 8.62 9.63
N VAL A 70 -5.93 8.49 10.59
CA VAL A 70 -6.47 7.17 10.98
C VAL A 70 -7.24 6.52 9.83
N LEU A 71 -8.06 7.29 9.11
CA LEU A 71 -8.83 6.77 7.96
C LEU A 71 -7.91 6.27 6.84
N GLU A 72 -6.84 7.01 6.53
CA GLU A 72 -5.86 6.60 5.51
C GLU A 72 -5.17 5.28 5.90
N ILE A 73 -4.79 5.12 7.17
CA ILE A 73 -4.21 3.88 7.68
C ILE A 73 -5.23 2.74 7.61
N MET A 74 -6.48 2.97 8.01
CA MET A 74 -7.54 1.97 7.93
C MET A 74 -7.78 1.49 6.49
N GLU A 75 -7.82 2.41 5.53
CA GLU A 75 -7.99 2.07 4.12
C GLU A 75 -6.81 1.23 3.59
N ALA A 76 -5.58 1.61 3.93
CA ALA A 76 -4.38 0.85 3.56
C ALA A 76 -4.40 -0.56 4.16
N GLN A 77 -4.81 -0.71 5.41
CA GLN A 77 -4.92 -2.02 6.07
C GLN A 77 -6.05 -2.87 5.45
N ALA A 78 -7.21 -2.28 5.17
CA ALA A 78 -8.31 -2.98 4.51
C ALA A 78 -7.88 -3.56 3.15
N LYS A 79 -7.16 -2.78 2.34
CA LYS A 79 -6.59 -3.25 1.06
C LYS A 79 -5.62 -4.41 1.24
N ARG A 80 -4.73 -4.33 2.24
CA ARG A 80 -3.77 -5.42 2.54
C ARG A 80 -4.49 -6.71 2.96
N ILE A 81 -5.50 -6.60 3.82
CA ILE A 81 -6.30 -7.75 4.27
C ILE A 81 -6.99 -8.42 3.09
N GLU A 82 -7.59 -7.65 2.18
CA GLU A 82 -8.29 -8.23 1.03
C GLU A 82 -7.33 -8.95 0.08
N ILE A 83 -6.12 -8.41 -0.13
CA ILE A 83 -5.07 -9.08 -0.93
C ILE A 83 -4.70 -10.43 -0.32
N GLU A 84 -4.42 -10.47 0.98
CA GLU A 84 -4.03 -11.71 1.65
C GLU A 84 -5.17 -12.73 1.72
N LYS A 85 -6.41 -12.26 1.90
CA LYS A 85 -7.61 -13.11 1.83
C LYS A 85 -7.75 -13.76 0.44
N LEU A 86 -7.59 -13.00 -0.64
CA LEU A 86 -7.64 -13.54 -2.00
C LEU A 86 -6.53 -14.57 -2.25
N LYS A 87 -5.30 -14.31 -1.77
CA LYS A 87 -4.20 -15.28 -1.85
C LYS A 87 -4.52 -16.57 -1.09
N ALA A 88 -5.04 -16.46 0.13
CA ALA A 88 -5.41 -17.61 0.95
C ALA A 88 -6.52 -18.44 0.29
N ILE A 89 -7.55 -17.80 -0.27
CA ILE A 89 -8.60 -18.48 -1.05
C ILE A 89 -7.99 -19.19 -2.26
N GLY A 90 -7.09 -18.53 -2.99
CA GLY A 90 -6.40 -19.13 -4.14
C GLY A 90 -5.59 -20.37 -3.76
N GLN A 91 -4.85 -20.31 -2.64
CA GLN A 91 -4.11 -21.46 -2.12
C GLN A 91 -5.04 -22.59 -1.68
N ARG A 92 -6.13 -22.28 -0.98
CA ARG A 92 -7.14 -23.27 -0.59
C ARG A 92 -7.73 -23.97 -1.81
N ASN A 93 -8.15 -23.21 -2.82
CA ASN A 93 -8.70 -23.78 -4.04
C ASN A 93 -7.68 -24.68 -4.76
N ARG A 94 -6.39 -24.34 -4.74
CA ARG A 94 -5.35 -25.22 -5.30
C ARG A 94 -5.29 -26.55 -4.56
N VAL A 95 -5.29 -26.53 -3.22
CA VAL A 95 -5.25 -27.74 -2.40
C VAL A 95 -6.52 -28.58 -2.59
N ASP A 96 -7.69 -27.94 -2.62
CA ASP A 96 -8.97 -28.62 -2.81
C ASP A 96 -9.02 -29.35 -4.17
N ASN A 97 -8.52 -28.70 -5.23
CA ASN A 97 -8.49 -29.29 -6.58
C ASN A 97 -7.32 -30.26 -6.80
N GLU A 98 -6.32 -30.29 -5.92
CA GLU A 98 -5.11 -31.09 -6.09
C GLU A 98 -5.41 -32.60 -6.14
N VAL A 99 -6.35 -33.08 -5.32
CA VAL A 99 -6.76 -34.49 -5.33
C VAL A 99 -7.39 -34.88 -6.67
N GLU A 100 -8.32 -34.06 -7.17
CA GLU A 100 -8.95 -34.29 -8.46
C GLU A 100 -7.95 -34.22 -9.61
N ASN A 101 -7.02 -33.26 -9.57
CA ASN A 101 -6.00 -33.08 -10.58
C ASN A 101 -5.04 -34.29 -10.63
N ARG A 102 -4.62 -34.81 -9.46
CA ARG A 102 -3.84 -36.05 -9.36
C ARG A 102 -4.61 -37.25 -9.91
N ASN A 103 -5.88 -37.39 -9.57
CA ASN A 103 -6.71 -38.48 -10.07
C ASN A 103 -6.86 -38.43 -11.60
N ARG A 104 -7.04 -37.23 -12.16
CA ARG A 104 -7.11 -37.02 -13.61
C ARG A 104 -5.80 -37.37 -14.30
N GLN A 105 -4.66 -36.93 -13.75
CA GLN A 105 -3.34 -37.29 -14.27
C GLN A 105 -3.09 -38.80 -14.21
N LYS A 106 -3.46 -39.44 -13.10
CA LYS A 106 -3.36 -40.89 -12.96
C LYS A 106 -4.16 -41.62 -14.02
N LEU A 107 -5.42 -41.24 -14.22
CA LEU A 107 -6.28 -41.84 -15.25
C LEU A 107 -5.68 -41.66 -16.66
N MET A 108 -5.15 -40.47 -16.96
CA MET A 108 -4.51 -40.20 -18.25
C MET A 108 -3.28 -41.08 -18.48
N LEU A 109 -2.46 -41.29 -17.44
CA LEU A 109 -1.30 -42.19 -17.50
C LEU A 109 -1.73 -43.66 -17.66
N GLU A 110 -2.78 -44.10 -16.98
CA GLU A 110 -3.31 -45.46 -17.12
C GLU A 110 -3.79 -45.74 -18.55
N VAL A 111 -4.48 -44.77 -19.17
CA VAL A 111 -4.88 -44.85 -20.58
C VAL A 111 -3.66 -44.97 -21.49
N LEU A 112 -2.65 -44.12 -21.30
CA LEU A 112 -1.42 -44.14 -22.11
C LEU A 112 -0.66 -45.46 -21.96
N ILE A 113 -0.57 -46.00 -20.74
CA ILE A 113 0.05 -47.30 -20.48
C ILE A 113 -0.68 -48.39 -21.25
N LYS A 114 -2.01 -48.42 -21.19
CA LYS A 114 -2.82 -49.42 -21.89
C LYS A 114 -2.66 -49.31 -23.41
N GLU A 115 -2.60 -48.10 -23.94
CA GLU A 115 -2.37 -47.85 -25.36
C GLU A 115 -1.01 -48.40 -25.80
N LYS A 116 0.04 -48.15 -25.01
CA LYS A 116 1.39 -48.68 -25.28
C LYS A 116 1.51 -50.19 -25.12
N GLN A 117 0.82 -50.77 -24.14
CA GLN A 117 0.72 -52.22 -24.00
C GLN A 117 0.04 -52.85 -25.20
N THR A 118 -1.06 -52.28 -25.68
CA THR A 118 -1.76 -52.74 -26.88
C THR A 118 -0.87 -52.62 -28.12
N GLU A 119 -0.10 -51.54 -28.23
CA GLU A 119 0.86 -51.34 -29.31
C GLU A 119 1.97 -52.41 -29.28
N LEU A 120 2.52 -52.68 -28.09
CA LEU A 120 3.50 -53.74 -27.87
C LEU A 120 2.90 -55.12 -28.20
N GLU A 121 1.67 -55.38 -27.79
CA GLU A 121 0.96 -56.61 -28.11
C GLU A 121 0.79 -56.78 -29.61
N ARG A 122 0.49 -55.73 -30.34
CA ARG A 122 0.42 -55.79 -31.80
C ARG A 122 1.76 -56.21 -32.42
N TYR A 123 2.87 -55.64 -31.95
CA TYR A 123 4.20 -55.95 -32.48
C TYR A 123 4.68 -57.36 -32.08
N VAL A 124 4.52 -57.72 -30.81
CA VAL A 124 5.09 -58.93 -30.20
C VAL A 124 4.13 -60.11 -30.27
N TYR A 125 2.86 -59.92 -29.89
CA TYR A 125 1.89 -61.00 -29.69
C TYR A 125 0.96 -61.22 -30.89
N CYS A 126 0.55 -60.18 -31.62
CA CYS A 126 -0.29 -60.29 -32.82
C CYS A 126 0.48 -60.69 -34.08
N GLN A 127 1.58 -61.44 -33.92
CA GLN A 127 2.24 -62.15 -35.00
C GLN A 127 2.93 -61.27 -36.05
N GLN A 128 3.06 -59.94 -35.93
CA GLN A 128 3.80 -59.18 -36.95
C GLN A 128 5.26 -59.63 -37.02
N TYR A 129 5.97 -59.61 -35.88
CA TYR A 129 7.33 -60.12 -35.82
C TYR A 129 7.42 -61.60 -36.21
N THR A 130 6.61 -62.46 -35.58
CA THR A 130 6.61 -63.91 -35.87
C THR A 130 6.25 -64.24 -37.32
N SER A 131 5.34 -63.49 -37.94
CA SER A 131 4.95 -63.67 -39.34
C SER A 131 6.07 -63.23 -40.27
N LEU A 132 6.74 -62.12 -39.97
CA LEU A 132 7.89 -61.66 -40.75
C LEU A 132 9.05 -62.65 -40.66
N THR A 133 9.36 -63.15 -39.47
CA THR A 133 10.40 -64.18 -39.28
C THR A 133 10.07 -65.47 -40.05
N LYS A 134 8.80 -65.92 -40.05
CA LYS A 134 8.41 -67.09 -40.86
C LYS A 134 8.62 -66.86 -42.36
N ILE A 135 8.21 -65.70 -42.87
CA ILE A 135 8.39 -65.36 -44.29
C ILE A 135 9.88 -65.27 -44.62
N GLU A 136 10.70 -64.69 -43.74
CA GLU A 136 12.14 -64.63 -43.88
C GLU A 136 12.77 -66.03 -43.96
N ASP A 137 12.40 -66.94 -43.04
CA ASP A 137 12.87 -68.34 -43.05
C ASP A 137 12.47 -69.06 -44.34
N GLU A 138 11.23 -68.88 -44.80
CA GLU A 138 10.73 -69.46 -46.05
C GLU A 138 11.50 -68.94 -47.28
N GLN A 139 11.81 -67.64 -47.30
CA GLN A 139 12.61 -67.02 -48.36
C GLN A 139 14.05 -67.52 -48.33
N GLN A 140 14.66 -67.67 -47.16
CA GLN A 140 16.02 -68.20 -47.02
C GLN A 140 16.10 -69.64 -47.54
N GLN A 141 15.15 -70.49 -47.16
CA GLN A 141 15.09 -71.87 -47.67
C GLN A 141 14.89 -71.92 -49.19
N LEU A 142 14.13 -70.98 -49.76
CA LEU A 142 13.97 -70.88 -51.21
C LEU A 142 15.28 -70.47 -51.90
N MET A 143 15.99 -69.47 -51.36
CA MET A 143 17.29 -69.06 -51.87
C MET A 143 18.31 -70.20 -51.83
N ASP A 144 18.36 -70.95 -50.71
CA ASP A 144 19.27 -72.08 -50.57
C ASP A 144 18.96 -73.19 -51.60
N LYS A 145 17.68 -73.46 -51.86
CA LYS A 145 17.25 -74.41 -52.92
C LYS A 145 17.63 -73.95 -54.32
N LEU A 146 17.48 -72.66 -54.61
CA LEU A 146 17.85 -72.09 -55.91
C LEU A 146 19.38 -72.10 -56.08
N SER A 147 20.13 -71.72 -55.05
CA SER A 147 21.60 -71.74 -55.04
C SER A 147 22.17 -73.15 -55.20
N ASN A 148 21.54 -74.17 -54.61
CA ASN A 148 21.96 -75.57 -54.76
C ASN A 148 21.54 -76.21 -56.08
N ASN A 149 20.61 -75.61 -56.82
CA ASN A 149 20.20 -76.06 -58.16
C ASN A 149 21.01 -75.40 -59.29
N GLU A 150 21.73 -74.31 -59.01
CA GLU A 150 22.61 -73.62 -59.97
C GLU A 150 24.10 -74.04 -59.85
N ALA A 151 24.42 -75.05 -59.04
CA ALA A 151 25.73 -75.70 -58.92
C ALA A 151 25.69 -77.14 -59.46
#